data_AF-A0A1G3UDG5-F1
#
_entry.id   AF-A0A1G3UDG5-F1
#
_cell.length_a   1.000
_cell.length_b   1.000
_cell.length_c   1.000
_cell.angle_alpha   90.00
_cell.angle_beta   90.00
_cell.angle_gamma   90.00
#
_symmetry.space_group_name_H-M   'P 1'
#
loop_
_entity.id
_entity.type
_entity.pdbx_description
1 polymer ?
#
loop_
_entity_poly.entity_id
_entity_poly.type
_entity_poly.pdbx_seq_one_letter_code
_entity_poly.pdbx_strand_id
1 'polypeptide(L)' 'MNENRSVFALDGITGMLVATVLLLSILVGLTVWGIGVQNSSAKNFYDIKDETSIKMIGSKEADHIIDVK' A
#
# COMPACT_ATOMS: atom_id res chain seq x y z
N MET A 1 -4.89 44.46 -21.64
CA MET A 1 -3.76 43.58 -21.29
C MET A 1 -4.19 42.68 -20.13
N ASN A 2 -3.86 41.39 -20.18
CA ASN A 2 -4.31 40.40 -19.20
C ASN A 2 -3.34 40.32 -18.01
N GLU A 3 -3.59 41.14 -16.98
CA GLU A 3 -2.70 41.34 -15.82
C GLU A 3 -2.98 40.40 -14.63
N ASN A 4 -3.95 39.49 -14.73
CA ASN A 4 -4.33 38.57 -13.65
C ASN A 4 -4.11 37.10 -14.04
N ARG A 5 -2.88 36.71 -14.41
CA ARG A 5 -2.57 35.28 -14.65
C ARG A 5 -1.44 34.80 -13.76
N SER A 6 -1.78 34.45 -12.52
CA SER A 6 -1.02 33.45 -11.77
C SER A 6 -1.94 32.69 -10.82
N VAL A 7 -2.04 31.38 -11.04
CA VAL A 7 -2.94 30.46 -10.30
C VAL A 7 -2.38 30.13 -8.89
N PHE A 8 -1.15 30.60 -8.57
CA PHE A 8 -0.46 30.47 -7.26
C PHE A 8 0.45 31.68 -6.94
N ALA A 9 -0.05 32.92 -6.92
CA ALA A 9 0.82 34.07 -6.62
C ALA A 9 1.07 34.29 -5.10
N LEU A 10 2.34 34.24 -4.69
CA LEU A 10 2.96 35.08 -3.66
C LEU A 10 4.36 35.40 -4.24
N ASP A 11 4.49 36.53 -4.95
CA ASP A 11 5.31 36.68 -6.16
C ASP A 11 6.64 35.89 -6.21
N GLY A 12 6.67 34.83 -7.04
CA GLY A 12 7.86 34.00 -7.32
C GLY A 12 8.03 32.73 -6.48
N ILE A 13 9.27 32.49 -6.03
CA ILE A 13 9.74 31.25 -5.37
C ILE A 13 8.92 30.93 -4.11
N THR A 14 8.41 31.94 -3.41
CA THR A 14 7.61 31.77 -2.20
C THR A 14 6.32 31.01 -2.47
N GLY A 15 5.60 31.34 -3.54
CA GLY A 15 4.39 30.59 -3.93
C GLY A 15 4.69 29.13 -4.28
N MET A 16 5.81 28.88 -4.96
CA MET A 16 6.29 27.53 -5.24
C MET A 16 6.57 26.75 -3.95
N LEU A 17 7.31 27.34 -3.00
CA LEU A 17 7.66 26.67 -1.74
C LEU A 17 6.41 26.33 -0.93
N VAL A 18 5.45 27.24 -0.81
CA VAL A 18 4.18 26.97 -0.12
C VAL A 18 3.42 25.81 -0.78
N ALA A 19 3.33 25.81 -2.12
CA ALA A 19 2.68 24.73 -2.85
C ALA A 19 3.40 23.38 -2.65
N THR A 20 4.74 23.36 -2.69
CA THR A 20 5.51 22.12 -2.48
C THR A 20 5.35 21.57 -1.07
N VAL A 21 5.38 22.43 -0.04
CA VAL A 21 5.14 22.00 1.34
C VAL A 21 3.74 21.43 1.48
N LEU A 22 2.72 22.09 0.91
CA LEU A 22 1.35 21.60 0.94
C LEU A 22 1.23 20.21 0.29
N LEU A 23 1.83 20.02 -0.89
CA LEU A 23 1.84 18.73 -1.58
C LEU A 23 2.57 17.65 -0.78
N LEU A 24 3.72 17.98 -0.18
CA LEU A 24 4.49 17.03 0.63
C LEU A 24 3.75 16.68 1.93
N SER A 25 3.09 17.63 2.57
CA SER A 25 2.27 17.36 3.76
C SER A 25 1.12 16.40 3.44
N ILE A 26 0.42 16.63 2.33
CA ILE A 26 -0.65 15.73 1.87
C ILE A 26 -0.07 14.35 1.53
N LEU A 27 1.04 14.30 0.81
CA LEU A 27 1.73 13.05 0.45
C LEU A 27 2.11 12.23 1.68
N VAL A 28 2.78 12.85 2.67
CA VAL A 28 3.18 12.18 3.92
C VAL A 28 1.95 11.70 4.68
N GLY A 29 0.91 12.54 4.82
CA GLY A 29 -0.32 12.17 5.50
C GLY A 29 -0.99 10.94 4.87
N LEU A 30 -1.16 10.95 3.54
CA LEU A 30 -1.73 9.81 2.81
C LEU A 30 -0.82 8.57 2.87
N THR A 31 0.50 8.73 2.87
CA THR A 31 1.45 7.62 2.94
C THR A 31 1.38 6.92 4.29
N VAL A 32 1.42 7.68 5.39
CA VAL A 32 1.32 7.13 6.75
C VAL A 32 -0.03 6.44 6.95
N TRP A 33 -1.12 7.04 6.47
CA TRP A 33 -2.43 6.41 6.54
C TRP A 33 -2.48 5.12 5.70
N GLY A 34 -1.98 5.15 4.47
CA GLY A 34 -1.92 3.98 3.60
C GLY A 34 -1.14 2.82 4.24
N ILE A 35 0.02 3.09 4.83
CA ILE A 35 0.81 2.10 5.57
C ILE A 35 0.02 1.57 6.77
N GLY A 36 -0.69 2.44 7.50
CA GLY A 36 -1.53 2.04 8.63
C GLY A 36 -2.64 1.07 8.23
N VAL A 37 -3.34 1.34 7.11
CA VAL A 37 -4.37 0.45 6.56
C VAL A 37 -3.76 -0.87 6.13
N GLN A 38 -2.65 -0.85 5.38
CA GLN A 38 -1.95 -2.05 4.93
C GLN A 38 -1.52 -2.93 6.12
N ASN A 39 -0.94 -2.32 7.16
CA ASN A 39 -0.54 -3.04 8.37
C ASN A 39 -1.74 -3.63 9.13
N SER A 40 -2.85 -2.90 9.20
CA SER A 40 -4.08 -3.41 9.81
C SER A 40 -4.61 -4.61 9.01
N SER A 41 -4.75 -4.50 7.70
CA SER A 41 -5.20 -5.60 6.84
C SER A 41 -4.27 -6.81 6.91
N ALA A 42 -2.96 -6.62 6.94
CA ALA A 42 -1.99 -7.71 7.07
C ALA A 42 -2.08 -8.45 8.42
N LYS A 43 -2.51 -7.76 9.48
CA LYS A 43 -2.74 -8.36 10.81
C LYS A 43 -4.09 -9.04 10.96
N ASN A 44 -5.03 -8.80 10.04
CA ASN A 44 -6.32 -9.49 10.00
C ASN A 44 -6.20 -10.82 9.23
N PHE A 45 -5.28 -11.68 9.66
CA PHE A 45 -5.17 -13.04 9.11
C PHE A 45 -6.18 -13.96 9.78
N TYR A 46 -6.58 -15.02 9.06
CA TYR A 46 -7.40 -16.07 9.63
C TYR A 46 -6.56 -16.90 10.60
N ASP A 47 -7.06 -17.07 11.82
CA ASP A 47 -6.48 -18.00 12.78
C ASP A 47 -6.77 -19.44 12.33
N ILE A 48 -5.71 -20.23 12.11
CA ILE A 48 -5.84 -21.64 11.78
C ILE A 48 -5.98 -22.41 13.08
N LYS A 49 -7.22 -22.78 13.41
CA LYS A 49 -7.49 -23.70 14.50
C LYS A 49 -7.32 -25.13 14.02
N ASP A 50 -6.45 -25.87 14.70
CA ASP A 50 -6.16 -27.28 14.41
C ASP A 50 -5.65 -27.53 12.98
N GLU A 51 -4.41 -27.11 12.76
CA GLU A 51 -3.65 -27.24 11.49
C GLU A 51 -3.71 -28.66 10.92
N THR A 52 -3.73 -29.68 11.80
CA THR A 52 -3.70 -31.10 11.44
C THR A 52 -5.04 -31.60 10.89
N SER A 53 -6.13 -30.89 11.18
CA SER A 53 -7.47 -31.21 10.68
C SER A 53 -7.73 -30.65 9.27
N ILE A 54 -6.86 -29.77 8.76
CA ILE A 54 -7.01 -29.19 7.42
C ILE A 54 -6.75 -30.26 6.36
N LYS A 55 -7.82 -30.67 5.69
CA LYS A 55 -7.74 -31.63 4.59
C LYS A 55 -7.18 -30.96 3.34
N MET A 56 -6.01 -31.40 2.88
CA MET A 56 -5.50 -31.04 1.54
C MET A 56 -6.46 -31.57 0.47
N ILE A 57 -6.99 -30.67 -0.36
CA ILE A 57 -7.83 -31.01 -1.52
C ILE A 57 -6.98 -30.86 -2.77
N GLY A 58 -6.70 -31.96 -3.47
CA GLY A 58 -5.88 -31.97 -4.66
C GLY A 58 -5.05 -33.25 -4.80
N SER A 59 -4.03 -33.18 -5.63
CA SER A 59 -3.05 -34.24 -5.83
C SER A 59 -2.30 -34.53 -4.52
N LYS A 60 -2.20 -35.80 -4.15
CA LYS A 60 -1.51 -36.23 -2.92
C LYS A 60 -0.01 -36.15 -3.15
N GLU A 61 0.80 -36.01 -2.10
CA GLU A 61 2.26 -36.05 -2.27
C GLU A 61 2.72 -37.31 -3.01
N ALA A 62 2.07 -38.44 -2.73
CA ALA A 62 2.30 -39.72 -3.42
C ALA A 62 2.06 -39.68 -4.94
N ASP A 63 1.23 -38.77 -5.46
CA ASP A 63 0.96 -38.64 -6.89
C ASP A 63 2.11 -37.92 -7.63
N HIS A 64 3.06 -37.33 -6.89
CA HIS A 64 4.24 -36.64 -7.44
C HIS A 64 5.58 -37.33 -7.08
N ILE A 65 5.55 -38.42 -6.32
CA ILE A 65 6.75 -39.23 -6.04
C ILE A 65 6.86 -40.30 -7.13
N ILE A 66 7.90 -40.22 -7.96
CA ILE A 66 8.25 -41.28 -8.91
C ILE A 66 9.33 -42.14 -8.26
N ASP A 67 8.99 -43.38 -7.89
CA ASP A 67 9.95 -44.35 -7.37
C ASP A 67 10.84 -44.87 -8.51
N VAL A 68 12.16 -44.75 -8.35
CA VAL A 68 13.15 -45.22 -9.33
C VAL A 68 13.60 -46.62 -8.90
N LYS A 69 12.93 -47.64 -9.43
CA LYS A 69 13.29 -49.04 -9.21
C LYS A 69 14.40 -49.51 -10.16
#